data_AF-A0A0F8VYF3-F1
#
_entry.id   AF-A0A0F8VYF3-F1
#
_cell.length_a   1.000
_cell.length_b   1.000
_cell.length_c   1.000
_cell.angle_alpha   90.00
_cell.angle_beta   90.00
_cell.angle_gamma   90.00
#
_symmetry.space_group_name_H-M   'P 1'
#
loop_
_entity.id
_entity.type
_entity.pdbx_description
1 polymer ?
#
loop_
_entity_poly.entity_id
_entity_poly.type
_entity_poly.pdbx_seq_one_letter_code
_entity_poly.pdbx_strand_id
1 'polypeptide(L)'
;MEHLKVLKFLKIMGVIFISLTLVEILVVILMNFTEFDINGSPTLLAEFIYGSSLISLTGTILWLFLTISVICFFILGIFLFSIGNKNKIESASLAKFIMIIGMVILIGALVKMNYLVLLGKTNIATTPTPIRFQAALYDFNITTIIPAIFWTYFISANCAYIILGIVIAAIGIKWNLLIEQPEKKKE
;
A
#
# COMPACT_ATOMS: atom_id res chain seq x y z
N MET A 1 -3.90 30.70 11.05
CA MET A 1 -2.61 30.42 10.39
C MET A 1 -2.30 28.92 10.29
N GLU A 2 -2.70 28.10 11.26
CA GLU A 2 -2.49 26.64 11.22
C GLU A 2 -3.35 25.92 10.16
N HIS A 3 -4.62 26.30 9.99
CA HIS A 3 -5.55 25.64 9.04
C HIS A 3 -5.03 25.60 7.58
N LEU A 4 -4.56 26.73 7.04
CA LEU A 4 -3.95 26.80 5.71
C LEU A 4 -2.69 25.94 5.58
N LYS A 5 -1.87 25.85 6.63
CA LYS A 5 -0.68 24.98 6.66
C LYS A 5 -1.10 23.51 6.62
N VAL A 6 -2.17 23.15 7.32
CA VAL A 6 -2.69 21.78 7.34
C VAL A 6 -3.31 21.40 6.00
N LEU A 7 -4.07 22.28 5.34
CA LEU A 7 -4.57 22.04 3.99
C LEU A 7 -3.43 21.83 2.98
N LYS A 8 -2.38 22.66 3.06
CA LYS A 8 -1.17 22.50 2.24
C LYS A 8 -0.46 21.17 2.53
N PHE A 9 -0.38 20.78 3.80
CA PHE A 9 0.16 19.47 4.20
C PHE A 9 -0.65 18.32 3.58
N LEU A 10 -1.99 18.33 3.70
CA LEU A 10 -2.84 17.30 3.10
C LEU A 10 -2.69 17.22 1.58
N LYS A 11 -2.54 18.36 0.90
CA LYS A 11 -2.29 18.40 -0.53
C LYS A 11 -0.97 17.73 -0.89
N ILE A 12 0.12 18.03 -0.17
CA ILE A 12 1.43 17.42 -0.38
C ILE A 12 1.35 15.91 -0.13
N MET A 13 0.73 15.49 0.97
CA MET A 13 0.57 14.07 1.32
C MET A 13 -0.27 13.33 0.29
N GLY A 14 -1.35 13.94 -0.20
CA GLY A 14 -2.16 13.40 -1.29
C GLY A 14 -1.35 13.17 -2.57
N VAL A 15 -0.52 14.14 -2.99
CA VAL A 15 0.36 13.98 -4.15
C VAL A 15 1.37 12.85 -3.94
N ILE A 16 1.98 12.76 -2.75
CA ILE A 16 2.92 11.66 -2.42
C ILE A 16 2.21 10.31 -2.54
N PHE A 17 1.03 10.17 -1.94
CA PHE A 17 0.24 8.94 -2.02
C PHE A 17 -0.10 8.56 -3.46
N ILE A 18 -0.62 9.51 -4.25
CA ILE A 18 -0.93 9.30 -5.67
C ILE A 18 0.32 8.84 -6.43
N SER A 19 1.46 9.51 -6.24
CA SER A 19 2.69 9.17 -6.94
C SER A 19 3.21 7.77 -6.58
N LEU A 20 3.28 7.42 -5.29
CA LEU A 20 3.74 6.11 -4.84
C LEU A 20 2.82 4.98 -5.34
N THR A 21 1.51 5.20 -5.26
CA THR A 21 0.51 4.21 -5.68
C THR A 21 0.45 4.03 -7.20
N LEU A 22 0.67 5.09 -7.99
CA LEU A 22 0.81 4.96 -9.45
C LEU A 22 1.99 4.08 -9.83
N VAL A 23 3.13 4.25 -9.14
CA VAL A 23 4.29 3.39 -9.35
C VAL A 23 3.98 1.95 -8.91
N GLU A 24 3.26 1.74 -7.79
CA GLU A 24 2.82 0.40 -7.39
C GLU A 24 1.89 -0.25 -8.43
N ILE A 25 0.94 0.49 -9.00
CA ILE A 25 0.05 -0.01 -10.06
C ILE A 25 0.88 -0.44 -11.26
N LEU A 26 1.84 0.39 -11.70
CA LEU A 26 2.74 0.07 -12.80
C LEU A 26 3.56 -1.19 -12.50
N VAL A 27 4.05 -1.33 -11.28
CA VAL A 27 4.77 -2.53 -10.83
C VAL A 27 3.87 -3.77 -10.83
N VAL A 28 2.62 -3.69 -10.36
CA VAL A 28 1.67 -4.81 -10.44
C VAL A 28 1.47 -5.24 -11.90
N ILE A 29 1.26 -4.27 -12.80
CA ILE A 29 1.06 -4.55 -14.23
C ILE A 29 2.30 -5.26 -14.78
N LEU A 30 3.49 -4.69 -14.62
CA LEU A 30 4.73 -5.27 -15.14
C LEU A 30 5.04 -6.65 -14.55
N MET A 31 4.79 -6.85 -13.25
CA MET A 31 4.96 -8.15 -12.60
C MET A 31 4.13 -9.23 -13.27
N ASN A 32 2.86 -8.96 -13.61
CA ASN A 32 2.00 -9.95 -14.27
C ASN A 32 2.53 -10.43 -15.63
N PHE A 33 3.33 -9.61 -16.31
CA PHE A 33 3.97 -9.93 -17.59
C PHE A 33 5.43 -10.37 -17.46
N THR A 34 5.92 -10.59 -16.24
CA THR A 34 7.27 -11.09 -16.05
C THR A 34 7.29 -12.61 -16.13
N GLU A 35 8.26 -13.15 -16.86
CA GLU A 35 8.48 -14.58 -17.01
C GLU A 35 9.21 -15.19 -15.80
N PHE A 36 8.76 -16.37 -15.41
CA PHE A 36 9.36 -17.24 -14.42
C PHE A 36 9.72 -18.54 -15.14
N ASP A 37 10.99 -18.92 -15.10
CA ASP A 37 11.43 -20.23 -15.56
C ASP A 37 11.12 -21.27 -14.49
N ILE A 38 9.96 -21.91 -14.65
CA ILE A 38 9.49 -22.96 -13.75
C ILE A 38 9.71 -24.29 -14.44
N ASN A 39 10.67 -25.06 -13.92
CA ASN A 39 11.02 -26.39 -14.41
C ASN A 39 11.50 -26.42 -15.88
N GLY A 40 12.19 -25.37 -16.35
CA GLY A 40 12.73 -25.26 -17.71
C GLY A 40 11.74 -24.72 -18.74
N SER A 41 10.56 -24.27 -18.31
CA SER A 41 9.55 -23.65 -19.17
C SER A 41 9.28 -22.22 -18.70
N PRO A 42 9.49 -21.20 -19.56
CA PRO A 42 9.11 -19.83 -19.24
C PRO A 42 7.58 -19.76 -19.12
N THR A 43 7.12 -19.27 -17.98
CA THR A 43 5.71 -19.11 -17.64
C THR A 43 5.49 -17.70 -17.09
N LEU A 44 4.49 -16.98 -17.57
CA LEU A 44 4.22 -15.63 -17.06
C LEU A 44 3.67 -15.70 -15.63
N LEU A 45 3.96 -14.68 -14.81
CA LEU A 45 3.41 -14.57 -13.46
C LEU A 45 1.88 -14.69 -13.45
N ALA A 46 1.20 -14.02 -14.38
CA ALA A 46 -0.24 -14.10 -14.51
C ALA A 46 -0.72 -15.54 -14.76
N GLU A 47 -0.03 -16.28 -15.64
CA GLU A 47 -0.43 -17.63 -16.02
C GLU A 47 -0.37 -18.58 -14.83
N PHE A 48 0.67 -18.49 -14.01
CA PHE A 48 0.78 -19.39 -12.87
C PHE A 48 0.03 -18.90 -11.62
N ILE A 49 -0.14 -17.58 -11.43
CA ILE A 49 -0.96 -17.05 -10.34
C ILE A 49 -2.45 -17.37 -10.55
N TYR A 50 -2.95 -17.25 -11.78
CA TYR A 50 -4.36 -17.45 -12.09
C TYR A 50 -4.68 -18.88 -12.57
N GLY A 51 -3.67 -19.66 -12.97
CA GLY A 51 -3.84 -21.02 -13.50
C GLY A 51 -4.05 -22.12 -12.44
N SER A 52 -3.91 -21.83 -11.14
CA SER A 52 -4.11 -22.74 -9.98
C SER A 52 -3.24 -24.01 -9.91
N SER A 53 -2.50 -24.36 -10.97
CA SER A 53 -1.66 -25.56 -11.05
C SER A 53 -0.33 -25.41 -10.31
N LEU A 54 0.17 -24.18 -10.20
CA LEU A 54 1.49 -23.86 -9.68
C LEU A 54 1.46 -23.09 -8.36
N ILE A 55 0.38 -22.37 -8.07
CA ILE A 55 0.17 -21.70 -6.78
C ILE A 55 -1.15 -22.15 -6.15
N SER A 56 -1.18 -22.25 -4.82
CA SER A 56 -2.43 -22.48 -4.09
C SER A 56 -3.45 -21.37 -4.34
N LEU A 57 -4.75 -21.71 -4.27
CA LEU A 57 -5.85 -20.74 -4.34
C LEU A 57 -5.69 -19.59 -3.33
N THR A 58 -5.16 -19.88 -2.14
CA THR A 58 -4.83 -18.87 -1.12
C THR A 58 -3.83 -17.84 -1.65
N GLY A 59 -2.80 -18.27 -2.38
CA GLY A 59 -1.83 -17.38 -3.02
C GLY A 59 -2.48 -16.46 -4.06
N THR A 60 -3.35 -17.02 -4.91
CA THR A 60 -4.11 -16.24 -5.90
C THR A 60 -4.98 -15.18 -5.23
N ILE A 61 -5.70 -15.55 -4.17
CA ILE A 61 -6.55 -14.62 -3.41
C ILE A 61 -5.71 -13.51 -2.77
N LEU A 62 -4.55 -13.85 -2.20
CA LEU A 62 -3.64 -12.87 -1.61
C LEU A 62 -3.10 -11.87 -2.65
N TRP A 63 -2.77 -12.33 -3.86
CA TRP A 63 -2.36 -11.46 -4.96
C TRP A 63 -3.48 -10.49 -5.40
N LEU A 64 -4.72 -11.00 -5.46
CA LEU A 64 -5.88 -10.16 -5.76
C LEU A 64 -6.14 -9.12 -4.67
N PHE A 65 -6.09 -9.51 -3.39
CA PHE A 65 -6.22 -8.56 -2.28
C PHE A 65 -5.09 -7.54 -2.24
N LEU A 66 -3.86 -7.93 -2.56
CA LEU A 66 -2.76 -6.99 -2.71
C LEU A 66 -3.05 -5.97 -3.82
N THR A 67 -3.48 -6.44 -5.00
CA THR A 67 -3.81 -5.58 -6.14
C THR A 67 -4.95 -4.61 -5.82
N ILE A 68 -6.04 -5.11 -5.23
CA ILE A 68 -7.18 -4.29 -4.80
C ILE A 68 -6.73 -3.25 -3.76
N SER A 69 -5.88 -3.65 -2.80
CA SER A 69 -5.39 -2.72 -1.78
C SER A 69 -4.60 -1.56 -2.40
N VAL A 70 -3.76 -1.81 -3.41
CA VAL A 70 -3.03 -0.75 -4.13
C VAL A 70 -4.01 0.28 -4.73
N ILE A 71 -5.09 -0.20 -5.35
CA ILE A 71 -6.15 0.67 -5.91
C ILE A 71 -6.86 1.47 -4.80
N CYS A 72 -7.18 0.84 -3.67
CA CYS A 72 -7.77 1.54 -2.53
C CYS A 72 -6.87 2.66 -2.01
N PHE A 73 -5.56 2.41 -1.92
CA PHE A 73 -4.59 3.44 -1.52
C PHE A 73 -4.49 4.59 -2.52
N PHE A 74 -4.62 4.31 -3.83
CA PHE A 74 -4.68 5.35 -4.86
C PHE A 74 -5.92 6.24 -4.69
N ILE A 75 -7.09 5.63 -4.44
CA ILE A 75 -8.34 6.37 -4.16
C ILE A 75 -8.20 7.23 -2.90
N LEU A 76 -7.57 6.71 -1.84
CA LEU A 76 -7.28 7.49 -0.63
C LEU A 76 -6.37 8.70 -0.92
N GLY A 77 -5.36 8.54 -1.77
CA GLY A 77 -4.51 9.63 -2.23
C GLY A 77 -5.28 10.75 -2.94
N ILE A 78 -6.16 10.38 -3.88
CA ILE A 78 -7.06 11.32 -4.57
C ILE A 78 -7.95 12.06 -3.57
N PHE A 79 -8.51 11.33 -2.59
CA PHE A 79 -9.40 11.90 -1.60
C PHE A 79 -8.69 12.92 -0.70
N LEU A 80 -7.48 12.60 -0.22
CA LEU A 80 -6.62 13.54 0.53
C LEU A 80 -6.31 14.81 -0.27
N PHE A 81 -5.95 14.66 -1.54
CA PHE A 81 -5.65 15.78 -2.42
C PHE A 81 -6.88 16.67 -2.67
N SER A 82 -8.04 16.06 -2.90
CA SER A 82 -9.31 16.77 -3.10
C SER A 82 -9.69 17.60 -1.88
N ILE A 83 -9.55 17.03 -0.68
CA ILE A 83 -9.81 17.73 0.59
C ILE A 83 -8.82 18.87 0.81
N GLY A 84 -7.54 18.66 0.52
CA GLY A 84 -6.51 19.71 0.62
C GLY A 84 -6.77 20.92 -0.27
N ASN A 85 -7.56 20.79 -1.33
CA ASN A 85 -7.98 21.91 -2.20
C ASN A 85 -9.30 22.58 -1.76
N LYS A 86 -10.03 22.00 -0.80
CA LYS A 86 -11.29 22.57 -0.29
C LYS A 86 -11.03 23.49 0.91
N ASN A 87 -11.09 24.80 0.69
CA ASN A 87 -10.86 25.80 1.74
C ASN A 87 -12.03 25.99 2.72
N LYS A 88 -13.19 25.38 2.48
CA LYS A 88 -14.44 25.65 3.23
C LYS A 88 -14.68 24.71 4.42
N ILE A 89 -13.76 23.80 4.74
CA ILE A 89 -13.96 22.83 5.82
C ILE A 89 -13.60 23.49 7.16
N GLU A 90 -14.53 23.41 8.12
CA GLU A 90 -14.31 23.87 9.49
C GLU A 90 -13.14 23.15 10.16
N SER A 91 -12.34 23.88 10.95
CA SER A 91 -11.10 23.37 11.53
C SER A 91 -11.30 22.14 12.43
N ALA A 92 -12.37 22.10 13.23
CA ALA A 92 -12.67 20.97 14.12
C ALA A 92 -13.02 19.69 13.35
N SER A 93 -13.88 19.82 12.33
CA SER A 93 -14.23 18.70 11.44
C SER A 93 -13.02 18.20 10.66
N LEU A 94 -12.19 19.13 10.17
CA LEU A 94 -10.94 18.80 9.47
C LEU A 94 -9.94 18.06 10.38
N ALA A 95 -9.77 18.47 11.64
CA ALA A 95 -8.87 17.80 12.57
C ALA A 95 -9.28 16.35 12.86
N LYS A 96 -10.58 16.11 13.12
CA LYS A 96 -11.14 14.76 13.29
C LYS A 96 -10.97 13.93 12.02
N PHE A 97 -11.21 14.53 10.87
CA PHE A 97 -11.01 13.87 9.58
C PHE A 97 -9.55 13.42 9.38
N ILE A 98 -8.58 14.28 9.66
CA ILE A 98 -7.14 13.98 9.53
C ILE A 98 -6.73 12.85 10.48
N MET A 99 -7.26 12.87 11.70
CA MET A 99 -7.03 11.78 12.65
C MET A 99 -7.56 10.44 12.10
N ILE A 100 -8.82 10.40 11.66
CA ILE A 100 -9.45 9.17 11.16
C ILE A 100 -8.73 8.66 9.91
N ILE A 101 -8.42 9.53 8.95
CA ILE A 101 -7.77 9.12 7.71
C ILE A 101 -6.35 8.57 7.96
N GLY A 102 -5.61 9.17 8.89
CA GLY A 102 -4.30 8.65 9.30
C GLY A 102 -4.40 7.25 9.91
N MET A 103 -5.41 7.00 10.75
CA MET A 103 -5.67 5.67 11.30
C MET A 103 -6.09 4.66 10.24
N VAL A 104 -6.95 5.04 9.29
CA VAL A 104 -7.35 4.16 8.17
C VAL A 104 -6.16 3.78 7.31
N ILE A 105 -5.28 4.74 6.99
CA ILE A 105 -4.02 4.48 6.27
C ILE A 105 -3.16 3.47 7.04
N LEU A 106 -2.98 3.69 8.34
CA LEU A 106 -2.15 2.83 9.19
C LEU A 106 -2.67 1.40 9.22
N ILE A 107 -3.96 1.21 9.52
CA ILE A 107 -4.60 -0.11 9.57
C ILE A 107 -4.54 -0.78 8.19
N GLY A 108 -4.89 -0.04 7.12
CA GLY A 108 -4.83 -0.55 5.76
C GLY A 108 -3.44 -1.00 5.34
N ALA A 109 -2.40 -0.27 5.74
CA ALA A 109 -1.02 -0.60 5.40
C ALA A 109 -0.52 -1.82 6.19
N LEU A 110 -0.94 -1.98 7.44
CA LEU A 110 -0.68 -3.19 8.23
C LEU A 110 -1.36 -4.42 7.64
N VAL A 111 -2.61 -4.28 7.19
CA VAL A 111 -3.34 -5.35 6.51
C VAL A 111 -2.64 -5.72 5.18
N LYS A 112 -2.26 -4.72 4.38
CA LYS A 112 -1.49 -4.93 3.14
C LYS A 112 -0.13 -5.60 3.39
N MET A 113 0.55 -5.27 4.49
CA MET A 113 1.80 -5.95 4.88
C MET A 113 1.57 -7.44 5.12
N ASN A 114 0.46 -7.81 5.77
CA ASN A 114 0.11 -9.21 5.99
C ASN A 114 -0.11 -9.94 4.66
N TYR A 115 -0.75 -9.30 3.68
CA TYR A 115 -0.90 -9.90 2.35
C TYR A 115 0.46 -10.18 1.70
N LEU A 116 1.39 -9.21 1.73
CA LEU A 116 2.75 -9.39 1.21
C LEU A 116 3.48 -10.55 1.90
N VAL A 117 3.46 -10.59 3.24
CA VAL A 117 4.17 -11.62 4.01
C VAL A 117 3.56 -13.01 3.77
N LEU A 118 2.24 -13.14 3.75
CA LEU A 118 1.57 -14.41 3.52
C LEU A 118 1.78 -14.89 2.08
N LEU A 119 1.71 -13.99 1.11
CA LEU A 119 2.00 -14.32 -0.29
C LEU A 119 3.44 -14.78 -0.44
N GLY A 120 4.40 -14.06 0.14
CA GLY A 120 5.82 -14.45 0.11
C GLY A 120 6.11 -15.82 0.73
N LYS A 121 5.29 -16.26 1.70
CA LYS A 121 5.37 -17.59 2.33
C LYS A 121 4.61 -18.68 1.58
N THR A 122 3.83 -18.34 0.56
CA THR A 122 3.07 -19.32 -0.22
C THR A 122 4.03 -20.16 -1.04
N ASN A 123 3.83 -21.48 -1.08
CA ASN A 123 4.67 -22.36 -1.89
C ASN A 123 4.22 -22.32 -3.35
N ILE A 124 5.20 -22.24 -4.26
CA ILE A 124 5.04 -22.51 -5.68
C ILE A 124 5.41 -23.98 -5.91
N ALA A 125 4.58 -24.68 -6.68
CA ALA A 125 4.84 -26.06 -7.07
C ALA A 125 5.97 -26.10 -8.13
N THR A 126 7.17 -26.45 -7.67
CA THR A 126 8.37 -26.66 -8.50
C THR A 126 8.87 -28.09 -8.31
N THR A 127 9.50 -28.67 -9.33
CA THR A 127 10.15 -29.99 -9.25
C THR A 127 11.66 -29.81 -8.99
N PRO A 128 12.29 -30.54 -8.05
CA PRO A 128 11.77 -31.66 -7.25
C PRO A 128 11.10 -31.25 -5.93
N THR A 129 11.34 -30.04 -5.43
CA THR A 129 10.79 -29.55 -4.14
C THR A 129 10.10 -28.21 -4.32
N PRO A 130 8.95 -27.98 -3.66
CA PRO A 130 8.29 -26.68 -3.66
C PRO A 130 9.18 -25.60 -3.05
N ILE A 131 9.18 -24.43 -3.67
CA ILE A 131 9.88 -23.24 -3.16
C ILE A 131 8.87 -22.19 -2.69
N ARG A 132 9.28 -21.34 -1.75
CA ARG A 132 8.45 -20.19 -1.34
C ARG A 132 8.43 -19.15 -2.44
N PHE A 133 7.30 -18.47 -2.62
CA PHE A 133 7.11 -17.42 -3.62
C PHE A 133 8.20 -16.35 -3.50
N GLN A 134 8.45 -15.86 -2.28
CA GLN A 134 9.50 -14.88 -2.07
C GLN A 134 10.88 -15.41 -2.46
N ALA A 135 11.19 -16.69 -2.18
CA ALA A 135 12.48 -17.26 -2.56
C ALA A 135 12.64 -17.32 -4.09
N ALA A 136 11.57 -17.68 -4.81
CA ALA A 136 11.56 -17.68 -6.28
C ALA A 136 11.87 -16.30 -6.88
N LEU A 137 11.37 -15.23 -6.27
CA LEU A 137 11.62 -13.85 -6.73
C LEU A 137 13.09 -13.43 -6.60
N TYR A 138 13.86 -14.04 -5.69
CA TYR A 138 15.27 -13.74 -5.46
C TYR A 138 16.22 -14.79 -6.07
N ASP A 139 15.68 -15.82 -6.74
CA ASP A 139 16.48 -16.84 -7.42
C ASP A 139 16.64 -16.47 -8.90
N PHE A 140 17.87 -16.11 -9.30
CA PHE A 140 18.19 -15.70 -10.66
C PHE A 140 18.17 -16.84 -11.69
N ASN A 141 18.06 -18.10 -11.23
CA ASN A 141 17.81 -19.22 -12.12
C ASN A 141 16.34 -19.37 -12.50
N ILE A 142 15.44 -18.76 -11.72
CA ILE A 142 13.97 -18.85 -11.88
C ILE A 142 13.43 -17.55 -12.45
N THR A 143 13.97 -16.40 -12.04
CA THR A 143 13.48 -15.09 -12.48
C THR A 143 14.63 -14.15 -12.81
N THR A 144 14.35 -13.11 -13.59
CA THR A 144 15.28 -12.00 -13.74
C THR A 144 15.35 -11.16 -12.45
N ILE A 145 16.25 -10.19 -12.37
CA ILE A 145 16.36 -9.32 -11.19
C ILE A 145 15.14 -8.41 -10.96
N ILE A 146 14.29 -8.25 -11.97
CA ILE A 146 13.18 -7.28 -11.96
C ILE A 146 12.14 -7.62 -10.88
N PRO A 147 11.64 -8.87 -10.76
CA PRO A 147 10.74 -9.28 -9.68
C PRO A 147 11.28 -9.04 -8.26
N ALA A 148 12.57 -9.28 -8.01
CA ALA A 148 13.19 -8.99 -6.71
C ALA A 148 13.13 -7.50 -6.34
N ILE A 149 13.42 -6.62 -7.31
CA ILE A 149 13.37 -5.16 -7.13
C ILE A 149 11.93 -4.73 -6.85
N PHE A 150 10.97 -5.25 -7.61
CA PHE A 150 9.55 -4.95 -7.46
C PHE A 150 8.98 -5.42 -6.13
N TRP A 151 9.36 -6.60 -5.66
CA TRP A 151 8.98 -7.10 -4.34
C TRP A 151 9.51 -6.21 -3.22
N THR A 152 10.77 -5.80 -3.32
CA THR A 152 11.41 -4.89 -2.36
C THR A 152 10.75 -3.51 -2.37
N TYR A 153 10.32 -3.04 -3.55
CA TYR A 153 9.57 -1.81 -3.69
C TYR A 153 8.21 -1.87 -2.97
N PHE A 154 7.42 -2.94 -3.14
CA PHE A 154 6.14 -3.09 -2.42
C PHE A 154 6.32 -3.03 -0.90
N ILE A 155 7.33 -3.72 -0.37
CA ILE A 155 7.64 -3.69 1.06
C ILE A 155 7.98 -2.26 1.50
N SER A 156 8.87 -1.59 0.76
CA SER A 156 9.34 -0.24 1.08
C SER A 156 8.22 0.80 1.01
N ALA A 157 7.40 0.76 -0.04
CA ALA A 157 6.23 1.63 -0.21
C ALA A 157 5.23 1.42 0.93
N ASN A 158 4.98 0.17 1.33
CA ASN A 158 4.08 -0.12 2.43
C ASN A 158 4.62 0.35 3.79
N CYS A 159 5.91 0.22 4.05
CA CYS A 159 6.55 0.82 5.21
C CYS A 159 6.41 2.36 5.21
N ALA A 160 6.56 3.01 4.05
CA ALA A 160 6.32 4.43 3.93
C ALA A 160 4.86 4.79 4.27
N TYR A 161 3.87 4.03 3.81
CA TYR A 161 2.46 4.27 4.17
C TYR A 161 2.21 4.13 5.67
N ILE A 162 2.82 3.16 6.35
CA ILE A 162 2.73 3.00 7.81
C ILE A 162 3.26 4.26 8.51
N ILE A 163 4.46 4.72 8.14
CA ILE A 163 5.08 5.91 8.73
C ILE A 163 4.21 7.14 8.47
N LEU A 164 3.76 7.35 7.23
CA LEU A 164 2.91 8.48 6.87
C LEU A 164 1.57 8.43 7.62
N GLY A 165 0.96 7.25 7.78
CA GLY A 165 -0.25 7.05 8.55
C GLY A 165 -0.09 7.47 10.01
N ILE A 166 1.01 7.07 10.65
CA ILE A 166 1.36 7.49 12.03
C ILE A 166 1.49 9.01 12.11
N VAL A 167 2.24 9.63 11.18
CA VAL A 167 2.48 11.08 11.17
C VAL A 167 1.17 11.84 10.98
N ILE A 168 0.33 11.44 10.02
CA ILE A 168 -0.97 12.07 9.77
C ILE A 168 -1.87 11.94 11.00
N ALA A 169 -1.98 10.74 11.57
CA ALA A 169 -2.81 10.49 12.75
C ALA A 169 -2.35 11.34 13.94
N ALA A 170 -1.04 11.39 14.22
CA ALA A 170 -0.49 12.18 15.31
C ALA A 170 -0.76 13.68 15.15
N ILE A 171 -0.62 14.21 13.93
CA ILE A 171 -0.97 15.60 13.62
C ILE A 171 -2.47 15.85 13.85
N GLY A 172 -3.33 14.95 13.38
CA GLY A 172 -4.78 15.05 13.58
C GLY A 172 -5.17 15.05 15.05
N ILE A 173 -4.61 14.13 15.85
CA ILE A 173 -4.86 14.05 17.30
C ILE A 173 -4.40 15.33 18.00
N LYS A 174 -3.16 15.76 17.75
CA LYS A 174 -2.61 16.97 18.37
C LYS A 174 -3.47 18.19 18.03
N TRP A 175 -3.88 18.33 16.77
CA TRP A 175 -4.66 19.47 16.35
C TRP A 175 -6.08 19.44 16.93
N ASN A 176 -6.71 18.26 17.00
CA ASN A 176 -8.02 18.12 17.63
C ASN A 176 -7.98 18.52 19.12
N LEU A 177 -6.96 18.08 19.86
CA LEU A 177 -6.76 18.46 21.26
C LEU A 177 -6.57 19.97 21.46
N LEU A 178 -5.84 20.63 20.55
CA LEU A 178 -5.63 22.08 20.60
C LEU A 178 -6.92 22.88 20.34
N ILE A 179 -7.86 22.32 19.57
CA ILE A 179 -9.16 22.94 19.30
C ILE A 179 -10.12 22.74 20.48
N GLU A 180 -10.12 21.56 21.11
CA GLU A 180 -11.04 21.24 22.23
C GLU A 180 -10.67 21.93 23.56
N GLN A 181 -9.37 22.18 23.82
CA GLN A 181 -8.91 22.84 25.06
C GLN A 181 -9.47 24.25 25.32
N PRO A 182 -9.56 25.15 24.33
CA PRO A 182 -10.16 26.47 24.52
C PRO A 182 -11.70 26.46 24.58
N GLU A 183 -12.38 25.44 24.04
CA GLU A 183 -13.84 25.32 24.12
C GLU A 183 -14.29 24.95 25.54
N LYS A 184 -13.59 24.00 26.21
CA LYS A 184 -13.88 23.60 27.60
C LYS A 184 -13.60 24.65 28.67
N LYS A 185 -12.88 25.74 28.33
CA LYS A 185 -12.64 26.87 29.26
C LYS A 185 -13.71 27.96 29.18
N LYS A 186 -14.67 27.83 28.25
CA LYS A 186 -15.77 28.79 28.05
C LYS A 186 -17.11 28.26 28.57
N GLU A 187 -17.16 27.01 28.99
CA GLU A 187 -18.23 26.42 29.83
C GLU A 187 -17.82 26.48 31.30
#